data_AF-A0A3R6IBN9-F1
#
_entry.id   AF-A0A3R6IBN9-F1
#
_cell.length_a   1.000
_cell.length_b   1.000
_cell.length_c   1.000
_cell.angle_alpha   90.00
_cell.angle_beta   90.00
_cell.angle_gamma   90.00
#
_symmetry.space_group_name_H-M   'P 1'
#
loop_
_entity.id
_entity.type
_entity.pdbx_description
1 polymer ?
#
loop_
_entity_poly.entity_id
_entity_poly.type
_entity_poly.pdbx_seq_one_letter_code
_entity_poly.pdbx_strand_id
1 'polypeptide(L)'
;MSCSKIKNYLYERFNEDFNVLSENENRVIITFDDNDLSVLVNKMENKLFILVPLTNMHSFEHHPDWILVDGERINSNLFWKECGNQVIEYQGDAPIAIKQDTIERIVNDFIKNR
;
A
#
# COMPACT_ATOMS: atom_id res chain seq x y z
N MET A 1 -10.41 -27.18 2.33
CA MET A 1 -10.15 -26.41 1.09
C MET A 1 -8.66 -26.09 1.05
N SER A 2 -7.96 -26.28 -0.07
CA SER A 2 -6.55 -25.88 -0.17
C SER A 2 -6.44 -24.36 -0.16
N CYS A 3 -5.41 -23.81 0.49
CA CYS A 3 -5.19 -22.35 0.55
C CYS A 3 -5.15 -21.69 -0.84
N SER A 4 -4.72 -22.42 -1.86
CA SER A 4 -4.71 -21.97 -3.26
C SER A 4 -6.10 -21.61 -3.80
N LYS A 5 -7.16 -22.31 -3.39
CA LYS A 5 -8.53 -21.98 -3.83
C LYS A 5 -9.04 -20.71 -3.16
N ILE A 6 -8.68 -20.46 -1.91
CA ILE A 6 -9.11 -19.26 -1.15
C ILE A 6 -8.47 -18.00 -1.72
N LYS A 7 -7.17 -18.05 -2.06
CA LYS A 7 -6.47 -16.92 -2.72
C LYS A 7 -7.22 -16.45 -3.97
N ASN A 8 -7.63 -17.38 -4.83
CA ASN A 8 -8.37 -17.05 -6.08
C ASN A 8 -9.74 -16.39 -5.86
N TYR A 9 -10.33 -16.48 -4.66
CA TYR A 9 -11.60 -15.79 -4.33
C TYR A 9 -11.38 -14.43 -3.67
N LEU A 10 -10.22 -14.22 -3.03
CA LEU A 10 -9.87 -12.96 -2.36
C LEU A 10 -9.23 -11.95 -3.30
N TYR A 11 -8.56 -12.43 -4.36
CA TYR A 11 -7.81 -11.63 -5.32
C TYR A 11 -8.57 -11.56 -6.64
N GLU A 12 -8.87 -10.36 -7.16
CA GLU A 12 -9.42 -10.21 -8.53
C GLU A 12 -8.45 -10.78 -9.58
N ARG A 13 -7.14 -10.78 -9.30
CA ARG A 13 -6.12 -11.36 -10.15
C ARG A 13 -5.01 -11.98 -9.30
N PHE A 14 -4.59 -13.20 -9.64
CA PHE A 14 -3.44 -13.81 -8.96
C PHE A 14 -2.17 -13.50 -9.75
N ASN A 15 -1.14 -12.98 -9.07
CA ASN A 15 0.21 -12.84 -9.59
C ASN A 15 1.16 -13.54 -8.60
N GLU A 16 2.09 -14.34 -9.12
CA GLU A 16 3.03 -15.13 -8.31
C GLU A 16 4.04 -14.24 -7.58
N ASP A 17 4.32 -13.06 -8.12
CA ASP A 17 5.29 -12.09 -7.56
C ASP A 17 4.65 -11.20 -6.47
N PHE A 18 3.33 -11.01 -6.52
CA PHE A 18 2.60 -10.17 -5.57
C PHE A 18 1.10 -10.48 -5.55
N ASN A 19 0.49 -10.43 -4.37
CA ASN A 19 -0.93 -10.71 -4.23
C ASN A 19 -1.76 -9.47 -4.64
N VAL A 20 -2.48 -9.53 -5.78
CA VAL A 20 -3.32 -8.42 -6.28
C VAL A 20 -4.74 -8.54 -5.77
N LEU A 21 -5.14 -7.67 -4.84
CA LEU A 21 -6.52 -7.63 -4.32
C LEU A 21 -7.52 -7.19 -5.38
N SER A 22 -7.20 -6.12 -6.11
CA SER A 22 -8.07 -5.55 -7.13
C SER A 22 -7.26 -4.93 -8.26
N GLU A 23 -7.69 -5.13 -9.51
CA GLU A 23 -7.09 -4.49 -10.67
C GLU A 23 -8.15 -4.09 -11.69
N ASN A 24 -8.13 -2.83 -12.11
CA ASN A 24 -8.87 -2.37 -13.28
C ASN A 24 -7.99 -1.46 -14.17
N GLU A 25 -8.60 -0.85 -15.18
CA GLU A 25 -7.93 0.04 -16.12
C GLU A 25 -7.27 1.27 -15.45
N ASN A 26 -7.81 1.74 -14.32
CA ASN A 26 -7.39 2.96 -13.66
C ASN A 26 -6.47 2.71 -12.45
N ARG A 27 -6.63 1.58 -11.75
CA ARG A 27 -5.92 1.31 -10.50
C ARG A 27 -5.60 -0.16 -10.26
N VAL A 28 -4.67 -0.40 -9.35
CA VAL A 28 -4.34 -1.72 -8.81
C VAL A 28 -4.10 -1.62 -7.30
N ILE A 29 -4.57 -2.61 -6.54
CA ILE A 29 -4.32 -2.75 -5.10
C ILE A 29 -3.53 -4.04 -4.89
N ILE A 30 -2.39 -3.92 -4.22
CA ILE A 30 -1.41 -4.99 -4.02
C ILE A 30 -1.20 -5.17 -2.51
N THR A 31 -1.19 -6.42 -2.06
CA THR A 31 -0.85 -6.82 -0.68
C THR A 31 0.45 -7.60 -0.64
N PHE A 32 1.11 -7.59 0.52
CA PHE A 32 2.33 -8.35 0.78
C PHE A 32 2.05 -9.38 1.86
N ASP A 33 2.54 -10.61 1.70
CA ASP A 33 2.25 -11.69 2.65
C ASP A 33 2.89 -11.46 4.03
N ASP A 34 3.96 -10.65 4.10
CA ASP A 34 4.77 -10.44 5.31
C ASP A 34 4.42 -9.17 6.10
N ASN A 35 3.60 -8.26 5.54
CA ASN A 35 3.23 -6.99 6.17
C ASN A 35 1.73 -6.75 5.99
N ASP A 36 1.09 -6.15 7.00
CA ASP A 36 -0.32 -5.73 6.94
C ASP A 36 -0.56 -4.49 6.04
N LEU A 37 0.46 -4.04 5.32
CA LEU A 37 0.40 -2.93 4.40
C LEU A 37 -0.14 -3.35 3.03
N SER A 38 -0.87 -2.45 2.39
CA SER A 38 -1.22 -2.56 0.97
C SER A 38 -0.74 -1.33 0.20
N VAL A 39 -0.53 -1.51 -1.10
CA VAL A 39 -0.15 -0.43 -2.03
C VAL A 39 -1.27 -0.25 -3.05
N LEU A 40 -1.70 0.99 -3.24
CA LEU A 40 -2.58 1.40 -4.32
C LEU A 40 -1.77 2.16 -5.37
N VAL A 41 -1.77 1.68 -6.61
CA VAL A 41 -1.20 2.43 -7.75
C VAL A 41 -2.34 2.99 -8.59
N ASN A 42 -2.38 4.31 -8.75
CA ASN A 42 -3.23 5.01 -9.70
C ASN A 42 -2.46 5.10 -11.03
N LYS A 43 -2.91 4.31 -12.02
CA LYS A 43 -2.28 4.18 -13.34
C LYS A 43 -2.45 5.45 -14.19
N MET A 44 -3.52 6.21 -13.97
CA MET A 44 -3.86 7.41 -14.73
C MET A 44 -3.00 8.61 -14.30
N GLU A 45 -2.84 8.79 -12.99
CA GLU A 45 -2.11 9.92 -12.42
C GLU A 45 -0.64 9.61 -12.14
N ASN A 46 -0.22 8.35 -12.39
CA ASN A 46 1.08 7.83 -11.98
C ASN A 46 1.40 8.16 -10.51
N LYS A 47 0.42 7.88 -9.64
CA LYS A 47 0.52 8.08 -8.19
C LYS A 47 0.51 6.77 -7.44
N LEU A 48 1.20 6.74 -6.31
CA LEU A 48 1.25 5.59 -5.42
C LEU A 48 0.82 6.00 -4.02
N PHE A 49 -0.01 5.16 -3.41
CA PHE A 49 -0.47 5.35 -2.05
C PHE A 49 -0.18 4.10 -1.23
N ILE A 50 0.28 4.31 0.00
CA ILE A 50 0.37 3.27 1.02
C ILE A 50 -0.92 3.27 1.81
N LEU A 51 -1.53 2.09 1.93
CA LEU A 51 -2.71 1.85 2.74
C LEU A 51 -2.27 1.14 4.01
N VAL A 52 -2.33 1.85 5.13
CA VAL A 52 -2.05 1.29 6.46
C VAL A 52 -3.40 1.03 7.14
N PRO A 53 -3.72 -0.21 7.55
CA PRO A 53 -4.98 -0.49 8.22
C PRO A 53 -5.17 0.34 9.49
N LEU A 54 -6.39 0.85 9.72
CA LEU A 54 -6.77 1.51 10.97
C LEU A 54 -7.15 0.44 12.00
N THR A 55 -6.16 -0.28 12.52
CA THR A 55 -6.34 -1.28 13.58
C THR A 55 -5.72 -0.79 14.89
N ASN A 56 -6.05 -1.46 15.99
CA ASN A 56 -5.43 -1.18 17.29
C ASN A 56 -3.92 -1.50 17.34
N MET A 57 -3.38 -2.12 16.29
CA MET A 57 -1.94 -2.42 16.16
C MET A 57 -1.16 -1.24 15.60
N HIS A 58 -1.83 -0.26 14.99
CA HIS A 58 -1.19 0.92 14.45
C HIS A 58 -1.57 2.19 15.21
N SER A 59 -0.59 3.06 15.42
CA SER A 59 -0.75 4.39 15.99
C SER A 59 -0.52 5.46 14.92
N PHE A 60 -1.29 6.54 15.00
CA PHE A 60 -1.26 7.64 14.04
C PHE A 60 -1.28 8.99 14.76
N GLU A 61 -0.32 9.88 14.45
CA GLU A 61 -0.35 11.28 14.87
C GLU A 61 -0.27 12.19 13.64
N HIS A 62 -1.24 13.10 13.51
CA HIS A 62 -1.35 13.97 12.34
C HIS A 62 -0.69 15.33 12.59
N HIS A 63 0.13 15.77 11.63
CA HIS A 63 0.74 17.10 11.59
C HIS A 63 0.50 17.75 10.22
N PRO A 64 0.71 19.07 10.07
CA PRO A 64 0.35 19.76 8.82
C PRO A 64 1.03 19.20 7.55
N ASP A 65 2.31 18.83 7.65
CA ASP A 65 3.13 18.42 6.49
C ASP A 65 3.70 16.99 6.61
N TRP A 66 3.25 16.24 7.62
CA TRP A 66 3.72 14.89 7.89
C TRP A 66 2.75 14.14 8.81
N ILE A 67 2.94 12.83 8.90
CA ILE A 67 2.19 11.94 9.78
C ILE A 67 3.17 11.03 10.53
N LEU A 68 2.91 10.79 11.82
CA LEU A 68 3.58 9.74 12.58
C LEU A 68 2.78 8.46 12.41
N VAL A 69 3.41 7.38 11.97
CA VAL A 69 2.82 6.04 11.90
C VAL A 69 3.71 5.12 12.72
N ASP A 70 3.20 4.56 13.80
CA ASP A 70 3.94 3.64 14.67
C ASP A 70 5.24 4.21 15.25
N GLY A 71 5.21 5.49 15.64
CA GLY A 71 6.35 6.20 16.22
C GLY A 71 7.27 6.84 15.18
N GLU A 72 6.94 6.69 13.90
CA GLU A 72 7.86 6.98 12.82
C GLU A 72 7.31 7.97 11.81
N ARG A 73 8.19 8.88 11.40
CA ARG A 73 7.77 10.09 10.69
C ARG A 73 7.76 9.86 9.19
N ILE A 74 6.57 9.96 8.62
CA ILE A 74 6.38 9.95 7.17
C ILE A 74 6.12 11.38 6.70
N ASN A 75 7.03 11.90 5.88
CA ASN A 75 6.84 13.18 5.19
C ASN A 75 5.87 12.96 4.02
N SER A 76 4.64 13.42 4.18
CA SER A 76 3.62 13.41 3.15
C SER A 76 2.69 14.59 3.43
N ASN A 77 2.37 15.35 2.39
CA ASN A 77 1.41 16.45 2.45
C ASN A 77 -0.01 16.02 2.05
N LEU A 78 -0.19 14.75 1.65
CA LEU A 78 -1.47 14.20 1.21
C LEU A 78 -1.72 12.85 1.86
N PHE A 79 -2.53 12.86 2.91
CA PHE A 79 -2.99 11.66 3.60
C PHE A 79 -4.43 11.85 4.09
N TRP A 80 -5.24 10.78 4.05
CA TRP A 80 -6.64 10.79 4.50
C TRP A 80 -7.07 9.41 5.00
N LYS A 81 -8.26 9.32 5.59
CA LYS A 81 -8.83 8.04 6.04
C LYS A 81 -9.90 7.58 5.07
N GLU A 82 -9.79 6.33 4.61
CA GLU A 82 -10.76 5.74 3.67
C GLU A 82 -10.85 4.24 3.88
N CYS A 83 -12.08 3.70 3.89
CA CYS A 83 -12.35 2.27 3.91
C CYS A 83 -11.55 1.49 4.98
N GLY A 84 -11.42 2.05 6.19
CA GLY A 84 -10.70 1.42 7.29
C GLY A 84 -9.17 1.46 7.16
N ASN A 85 -8.63 2.31 6.29
CA ASN A 85 -7.19 2.52 6.11
C ASN A 85 -6.83 4.01 6.29
N GLN A 86 -5.63 4.25 6.81
CA GLN A 86 -4.91 5.49 6.63
C GLN A 86 -4.23 5.42 5.26
N VAL A 87 -4.67 6.27 4.34
CA VAL A 87 -4.11 6.40 2.99
C VAL A 87 -3.05 7.50 3.03
N ILE A 88 -1.86 7.19 2.54
CA ILE A 88 -0.71 8.09 2.57
C ILE A 88 -0.10 8.11 1.17
N GLU A 89 -0.03 9.29 0.55
CA GLU A 89 0.65 9.46 -0.72
C GLU A 89 2.15 9.26 -0.54
N TYR A 90 2.71 8.33 -1.32
CA TYR A 90 4.14 8.16 -1.45
C TYR A 90 4.71 9.30 -2.30
N GLN A 91 5.69 10.00 -1.76
CA GLN A 91 6.25 11.22 -2.38
C GLN A 91 7.33 10.92 -3.45
N GLY A 92 7.58 9.65 -3.78
CA GLY A 92 8.45 9.25 -4.89
C GLY A 92 7.67 8.92 -6.16
N ASP A 93 8.38 8.62 -7.24
CA ASP A 93 7.75 8.27 -8.52
C ASP A 93 6.97 6.96 -8.41
N ALA A 94 5.70 6.96 -8.85
CA ALA A 94 4.99 5.70 -9.02
C ALA A 94 5.60 4.92 -10.18
N PRO A 95 5.68 3.58 -10.04
CA PRO A 95 6.24 2.75 -11.09
C PRO A 95 5.35 2.74 -12.33
N ILE A 96 5.94 3.08 -13.49
CA ILE A 96 5.32 2.95 -14.82
C ILE A 96 4.93 1.48 -15.10
N ALA A 97 5.71 0.54 -14.57
CA ALA A 97 5.42 -0.89 -14.61
C ALA A 97 5.51 -1.46 -13.20
N ILE A 98 4.42 -2.11 -12.75
CA ILE A 98 4.35 -2.80 -11.46
C ILE A 98 5.31 -3.99 -11.50
N LYS A 99 6.51 -3.80 -10.95
CA LYS A 99 7.52 -4.85 -10.76
C LYS A 99 7.74 -5.03 -9.26
N GLN A 100 7.91 -6.29 -8.86
CA GLN A 100 8.13 -6.67 -7.46
C GLN A 100 9.24 -5.84 -6.81
N ASP A 101 10.46 -5.81 -7.38
CA ASP A 101 11.60 -5.07 -6.83
C ASP A 101 11.30 -3.58 -6.57
N THR A 102 10.54 -2.93 -7.47
CA THR A 102 10.22 -1.51 -7.33
C THR A 102 9.24 -1.29 -6.19
N ILE A 103 8.23 -2.14 -6.10
CA ILE A 103 7.20 -2.06 -5.07
C ILE A 103 7.77 -2.44 -3.71
N GLU A 104 8.59 -3.50 -3.63
CA GLU A 104 9.31 -3.89 -2.42
C GLU A 104 10.26 -2.80 -1.95
N ARG A 105 11.00 -2.14 -2.86
CA ARG A 105 11.82 -0.98 -2.50
C ARG A 105 10.98 0.13 -1.91
N ILE A 106 9.83 0.46 -2.50
CA ILE A 106 8.95 1.51 -2.02
C ILE A 106 8.39 1.18 -0.63
N VAL A 107 7.94 -0.06 -0.43
CA VAL A 107 7.46 -0.54 0.87
C VAL A 107 8.60 -0.56 1.89
N ASN A 108 9.78 -1.04 1.52
CA ASN A 108 10.95 -1.05 2.38
C ASN A 108 11.45 0.36 2.70
N ASP A 109 11.36 1.31 1.78
CA ASP A 109 11.69 2.72 2.05
C ASP A 109 10.65 3.33 3.00
N PHE A 110 9.38 2.97 2.86
CA PHE A 110 8.33 3.35 3.80
C PHE A 110 8.54 2.73 5.19
N ILE A 111 8.93 1.46 5.27
CA ILE A 111 9.18 0.71 6.52
C ILE A 111 10.55 1.04 7.14
N LYS A 112 11.58 1.41 6.38
CA LYS A 112 12.87 1.85 6.96
C LYS A 112 12.79 3.23 7.60
N ASN A 113 11.76 3.99 7.24
CA ASN A 113 11.30 5.16 7.98
C ASN A 113 10.15 4.77 8.92
N ARG A 114 10.10 3.50 9.38
CA ARG A 114 9.36 2.92 10.51
C ARG A 114 10.37 2.23 11.45
#